data_AF-A0A8E2F365-F1
#
_entry.id   AF-A0A8E2F365-F1
#
_cell.length_a   1.000
_cell.length_b   1.000
_cell.length_c   1.000
_cell.angle_alpha   90.00
_cell.angle_beta   90.00
_cell.angle_gamma   90.00
#
_symmetry.space_group_name_H-M   'P 1'
#
loop_
_entity.id
_entity.type
_entity.pdbx_description
1 polymer ?
#
loop_
_entity_poly.entity_id
_entity_poly.type
_entity_poly.pdbx_seq_one_letter_code
_entity_poly.pdbx_strand_id
1 'polypeptide(L)'
;ALQHAAANGHFKVVKILLDAGARPCDADGNALYRAAKYGHEEAVKILLEHGYDINGFGAEDTALVAAAEKGHLCMVKLLVDLGADLSA
;
A
#
# COMPACT_ATOMS: atom_id res chain seq x y z
N ALA A 1 3.85 7.54 -11.60
CA ALA A 1 3.20 6.38 -12.25
C ALA A 1 2.78 5.31 -11.24
N LEU A 2 3.71 4.70 -10.49
CA LEU A 2 3.41 3.59 -9.58
C LEU A 2 2.36 3.93 -8.52
N GLN A 3 2.51 5.06 -7.81
CA GLN A 3 1.52 5.53 -6.83
C GLN A 3 0.12 5.71 -7.45
N HIS A 4 0.03 6.21 -8.69
CA HIS A 4 -1.25 6.42 -9.36
C HIS A 4 -1.87 5.10 -9.81
N ALA A 5 -1.06 4.17 -10.34
CA ALA A 5 -1.53 2.84 -10.68
C ALA A 5 -2.05 2.09 -9.42
N ALA A 6 -1.33 2.22 -8.30
CA ALA A 6 -1.72 1.66 -7.02
C ALA A 6 -3.02 2.30 -6.48
N ALA A 7 -3.15 3.63 -6.53
CA ALA A 7 -4.33 4.36 -6.10
C ALA A 7 -5.60 4.06 -6.91
N ASN A 8 -5.46 3.54 -8.13
CA ASN A 8 -6.57 3.16 -9.01
C ASN A 8 -6.76 1.63 -9.08
N GLY A 9 -5.99 0.85 -8.31
CA GLY A 9 -6.10 -0.61 -8.28
C GLY A 9 -5.64 -1.30 -9.57
N HIS A 10 -4.86 -0.64 -10.41
CA HIS A 10 -4.33 -1.19 -11.67
C HIS A 10 -3.18 -2.17 -11.40
N PHE A 11 -3.44 -3.26 -10.70
CA PHE A 11 -2.43 -4.20 -10.19
C PHE A 11 -1.50 -4.78 -11.28
N LYS A 12 -2.00 -4.99 -12.50
CA LYS A 12 -1.15 -5.41 -13.64
C LYS A 12 -0.14 -4.34 -14.02
N VAL A 13 -0.53 -3.07 -13.99
CA VAL A 13 0.36 -1.94 -14.26
C VAL A 13 1.34 -1.75 -13.11
N VAL A 14 0.89 -1.92 -11.86
CA VAL A 14 1.75 -1.93 -10.66
C VAL A 14 2.86 -2.96 -10.84
N LYS A 15 2.52 -4.20 -11.21
CA LYS A 15 3.49 -5.28 -11.45
C LYS A 15 4.51 -4.90 -12.53
N ILE A 16 4.05 -4.46 -13.70
CA ILE A 16 4.94 -4.04 -14.81
C ILE A 16 5.91 -2.92 -14.37
N LEU A 17 5.43 -1.95 -13.59
CA LEU A 17 6.26 -0.85 -13.11
C LEU A 17 7.30 -1.32 -12.10
N LEU A 18 6.95 -2.24 -11.19
CA LEU A 18 7.88 -2.83 -10.23
C LEU A 18 8.93 -3.71 -10.94
N ASP A 19 8.52 -4.54 -11.89
CA ASP A 19 9.43 -5.35 -12.74
C ASP A 19 10.41 -4.45 -13.54
N ALA A 20 9.99 -3.23 -13.90
CA ALA A 20 10.82 -2.22 -14.55
C ALA A 20 11.74 -1.44 -13.57
N GLY A 21 11.74 -1.79 -12.28
CA GLY A 21 12.61 -1.18 -11.27
C GLY A 21 12.05 0.09 -10.64
N ALA A 22 10.73 0.34 -10.72
CA ALA A 22 10.12 1.44 -9.98
C ALA A 22 10.36 1.25 -8.47
N ARG A 23 10.81 2.33 -7.82
CA ARG A 23 11.14 2.32 -6.38
C ARG A 23 10.03 2.99 -5.56
N PRO A 24 9.96 2.69 -4.25
CA PRO A 24 9.23 3.52 -3.31
C PRO A 24 9.63 4.99 -3.46
N CYS A 25 8.64 5.88 -3.36
CA CYS A 25 8.86 7.31 -3.31
C CYS A 25 8.23 7.80 -2.02
N ASP A 26 9.03 8.47 -1.19
CA ASP A 26 8.67 8.89 0.17
C ASP A 26 7.98 10.25 0.21
N ALA A 27 7.85 10.93 -0.94
CA ALA A 27 7.13 12.18 -1.03
C ALA A 27 5.61 11.92 -1.11
N ASP A 28 4.89 12.39 -0.07
CA ASP A 28 3.42 12.46 0.04
C ASP A 28 2.64 11.14 -0.08
N GLY A 29 3.28 10.00 0.19
CA GLY A 29 2.66 8.68 0.28
C GLY A 29 3.20 7.72 -0.74
N ASN A 30 3.83 6.64 -0.27
CA ASN A 30 4.29 5.59 -1.17
C ASN A 30 3.11 4.83 -1.80
N ALA A 31 3.41 3.95 -2.76
CA ALA A 31 2.39 3.21 -3.48
C ALA A 31 1.53 2.30 -2.57
N LEU A 32 2.10 1.80 -1.47
CA LEU A 32 1.40 0.93 -0.51
C LEU A 32 0.33 1.72 0.24
N TYR A 33 0.67 2.89 0.78
CA TYR A 33 -0.28 3.81 1.40
C TYR A 33 -1.45 4.12 0.45
N ARG A 34 -1.15 4.46 -0.81
CA ARG A 34 -2.17 4.79 -1.80
C ARG A 34 -3.09 3.60 -2.11
N ALA A 35 -2.55 2.40 -2.29
CA ALA A 35 -3.36 1.20 -2.53
C ALA A 35 -4.28 0.89 -1.33
N ALA A 36 -3.75 0.97 -0.10
CA ALA A 36 -4.52 0.71 1.11
C ALA A 36 -5.62 1.76 1.34
N LYS A 37 -5.30 3.05 1.14
CA LYS A 37 -6.24 4.18 1.25
C LYS A 37 -7.46 4.05 0.35
N TYR A 38 -7.34 3.39 -0.79
CA TYR A 38 -8.45 3.17 -1.74
C TYR A 38 -8.93 1.71 -1.79
N GLY A 39 -8.47 0.86 -0.85
CA GLY A 39 -8.98 -0.50 -0.67
C GLY A 39 -8.53 -1.51 -1.74
N HIS A 40 -7.41 -1.27 -2.42
CA HIS A 40 -6.93 -2.12 -3.51
C HIS A 40 -6.04 -3.27 -3.02
N GLU A 41 -6.65 -4.35 -2.54
CA GLU A 41 -5.97 -5.50 -1.90
C GLU A 41 -4.90 -6.14 -2.77
N GLU A 42 -5.18 -6.41 -4.05
CA GLU A 42 -4.21 -7.03 -4.95
C GLU A 42 -3.00 -6.12 -5.22
N ALA A 43 -3.20 -4.80 -5.27
CA ALA A 43 -2.08 -3.87 -5.39
C ALA A 43 -1.23 -3.87 -4.11
N VAL A 44 -1.86 -3.92 -2.92
CA VAL A 44 -1.16 -4.03 -1.64
C VAL A 44 -0.31 -5.29 -1.57
N LYS A 45 -0.87 -6.47 -1.89
CA LYS A 45 -0.13 -7.74 -1.88
C LYS A 45 1.10 -7.69 -2.79
N ILE A 46 0.93 -7.24 -4.03
CA ILE A 46 2.04 -7.14 -5.00
C ILE A 46 3.14 -6.19 -4.49
N LEU A 47 2.77 -5.07 -3.88
CA LEU A 47 3.74 -4.11 -3.35
C LEU A 47 4.55 -4.72 -2.20
N LEU A 48 3.89 -5.43 -1.28
CA LEU A 48 4.55 -6.12 -0.17
C LEU A 48 5.46 -7.26 -0.66
N GLU A 49 5.03 -8.03 -1.67
CA GLU A 49 5.87 -9.05 -2.33
C GLU A 49 7.15 -8.47 -2.95
N HIS A 50 7.11 -7.19 -3.36
CA HIS A 50 8.28 -6.47 -3.89
C HIS A 50 9.09 -5.76 -2.80
N GLY A 51 8.91 -6.13 -1.53
CA GLY A 51 9.73 -5.65 -0.42
C GLY A 51 9.39 -4.25 0.07
N TYR A 52 8.17 -3.75 -0.21
CA TYR A 52 7.68 -2.58 0.48
C TYR A 52 7.52 -2.89 1.97
N ASP A 53 8.01 -1.99 2.82
CA ASP A 53 7.75 -2.05 4.25
C ASP A 53 6.25 -1.83 4.51
N ILE A 54 5.63 -2.76 5.24
CA ILE A 54 4.20 -2.71 5.58
C ILE A 54 3.84 -1.49 6.44
N ASN A 55 4.81 -1.02 7.23
CA ASN A 55 4.70 0.20 8.03
C ASN A 55 5.37 1.39 7.34
N GLY A 56 5.85 1.21 6.10
CA GLY A 56 6.57 2.22 5.36
C GLY A 56 5.62 3.29 4.85
N PHE A 57 5.52 4.40 5.58
CA PHE A 57 5.24 5.78 5.14
C PHE A 57 4.75 6.58 6.35
N GLY A 58 5.59 7.48 6.88
CA GLY A 58 5.26 8.26 8.08
C GLY A 58 5.02 7.43 9.34
N ALA A 59 5.10 8.05 10.52
CA ALA A 59 4.72 7.36 11.76
C ALA A 59 3.19 7.24 11.87
N GLU A 60 2.47 8.29 11.47
CA GLU A 60 1.00 8.40 11.56
C GLU A 60 0.30 8.19 10.21
N ASP A 61 1.06 7.98 9.12
CA ASP A 61 0.53 7.85 7.76
C ASP A 61 0.68 6.42 7.21
N THR A 62 0.54 5.40 8.04
CA THR A 62 0.73 4.02 7.55
C THR A 62 -0.39 3.54 6.63
N ALA A 63 -0.12 2.47 5.88
CA ALA A 63 -1.15 1.80 5.09
C ALA A 63 -2.35 1.35 5.94
N LEU A 64 -2.09 0.93 7.19
CA LEU A 64 -3.14 0.51 8.12
C LEU A 64 -4.01 1.70 8.56
N VAL A 65 -3.39 2.82 8.95
CA VAL A 65 -4.12 4.05 9.32
C VAL A 65 -5.00 4.49 8.15
N ALA A 66 -4.46 4.54 6.94
CA ALA A 66 -5.23 4.95 5.76
C ALA A 66 -6.43 4.04 5.47
N ALA A 67 -6.26 2.72 5.60
CA ALA A 67 -7.36 1.76 5.42
C ALA A 67 -8.43 1.92 6.51
N ALA A 68 -8.01 2.14 7.75
CA ALA A 68 -8.90 2.36 8.89
C ALA A 68 -9.70 3.66 8.76
N GLU A 69 -9.05 4.77 8.43
CA GLU A 69 -9.70 6.08 8.20
C GLU A 69 -10.77 6.03 7.11
N LYS A 70 -10.58 5.18 6.11
CA LYS A 70 -11.51 5.02 4.97
C LYS A 70 -12.52 3.90 5.18
N GLY A 71 -12.46 3.19 6.31
CA GLY A 71 -13.41 2.13 6.66
C GLY A 71 -13.27 0.87 5.79
N HIS A 72 -12.09 0.62 5.22
CA HIS A 72 -11.84 -0.55 4.38
C HIS A 72 -11.60 -1.80 5.22
N LEU A 73 -12.66 -2.41 5.75
CA LEU A 73 -12.60 -3.54 6.68
C LEU A 73 -11.74 -4.72 6.18
N CYS A 74 -11.91 -5.13 4.93
CA CYS A 74 -11.14 -6.24 4.36
C CYS A 74 -9.64 -5.89 4.25
N MET A 75 -9.32 -4.64 3.91
CA MET A 75 -7.94 -4.16 3.84
C MET A 75 -7.30 -4.09 5.23
N VAL A 76 -8.02 -3.59 6.22
CA VAL A 76 -7.56 -3.57 7.62
C VAL A 76 -7.25 -5.00 8.06
N LYS A 77 -8.17 -5.94 7.84
CA LYS A 77 -7.95 -7.34 8.17
C LYS A 77 -6.71 -7.91 7.47
N LEU A 78 -6.56 -7.66 6.17
CA LEU A 78 -5.40 -8.09 5.39
C LEU A 78 -4.09 -7.56 5.99
N LEU A 79 -4.00 -6.26 6.28
CA LEU A 79 -2.79 -5.64 6.82
C LEU A 79 -2.46 -6.14 8.23
N VAL A 80 -3.47 -6.36 9.07
CA VAL A 80 -3.31 -6.96 10.41
C VAL A 80 -2.83 -8.41 10.30
N ASP A 81 -3.42 -9.21 9.42
CA ASP A 81 -3.02 -10.60 9.19
C ASP A 81 -1.58 -10.71 8.65
N LEU A 82 -1.09 -9.67 7.97
CA LEU A 82 0.28 -9.54 7.47
C LEU A 82 1.25 -8.91 8.48
N GLY A 83 0.79 -8.58 9.69
CA GLY A 83 1.64 -8.10 10.78
C GLY A 83 1.96 -6.60 10.75
N ALA A 84 1.06 -5.77 10.19
CA ALA A 84 1.15 -4.33 10.33
C ALA A 84 1.13 -3.91 11.81
N ASP A 85 1.89 -2.86 12.15
CA ASP A 85 1.90 -2.32 13.51
C ASP A 85 0.55 -1.67 13.82
N LEU A 86 -0.03 -2.05 14.96
CA LEU A 86 -1.33 -1.56 15.43
C LEU A 86 -1.24 -0.24 16.21
N SER A 87 -0.01 0.23 16.49
CA SER A 87 0.25 1.44 17.29
C SER A 87 0.49 2.71 16.47
N ALA A 88 0.38 2.62 15.14
CA ALA A 88 0.50 3.71 14.18
C ALA A 88 -0.64 4.73 14.27
#